data_AF-A0AA38I5A3-F1
#
_entry.id   AF-A0AA38I5A3-F1
#
_cell.length_a   1.000
_cell.length_b   1.000
_cell.length_c   1.000
_cell.angle_alpha   90.00
_cell.angle_beta   90.00
_cell.angle_gamma   90.00
#
_symmetry.space_group_name_H-M   'P 1'
#
loop_
_entity.id
_entity.type
_entity.pdbx_description
1 polymer ?
#
loop_
_entity_poly.entity_id
_entity_poly.type
_entity_poly.pdbx_seq_one_letter_code
_entity_poly.pdbx_strand_id
1 'polypeptide(L)'
;MDENTENLPGTPPEVAEAAGAVNLLPEKSQKLYKIAYNQFMKWKQEKKITSFSERVILAYFADLSSKYKISTLWTYYSMLRSTLNINHNINIEQYHKLRAFLKRQGENYQPKKAKTLSPQQITKFITEAPDVKYLATKVALIMGIMGACRTQELHSMRIQDIKDLNSAFLVTLPNTKTKIRRSFTLDVYTKKHFPNEDCQIIKHLLTLFSVYEKMGNFNLVLVIVVVKGQNGHLMPKKKF
;
A
#
# COMPACT_ATOMS: atom_id res chain seq x y z
N MET A 1 46.53 3.27 5.87
CA MET A 1 46.58 3.21 7.35
C MET A 1 45.50 4.18 7.81
N ASP A 2 44.29 3.81 8.21
CA ASP A 2 43.67 2.53 8.56
C ASP A 2 42.18 2.66 8.23
N GLU A 3 41.60 1.68 7.53
CA GLU A 3 40.13 1.58 7.37
C GLU A 3 39.76 0.11 7.44
N ASN A 4 39.70 -0.41 8.66
CA ASN A 4 39.04 -1.66 8.97
C ASN A 4 38.26 -1.46 10.28
N THR A 5 37.13 -0.76 10.19
CA THR A 5 36.27 -0.47 11.33
C THR A 5 34.99 -1.30 11.26
N GLU A 6 35.11 -2.62 11.10
CA GLU A 6 34.08 -3.60 11.48
C GLU A 6 34.68 -4.84 12.14
N ASN A 7 35.71 -4.65 12.96
CA ASN A 7 36.08 -5.65 13.96
C ASN A 7 36.10 -4.98 15.34
N LEU A 8 34.92 -4.84 15.94
CA LEU A 8 34.80 -4.51 17.35
C LEU A 8 35.44 -5.65 18.16
N PRO A 9 36.52 -5.42 18.91
CA PRO A 9 37.14 -6.47 19.70
C PRO A 9 36.11 -6.98 20.74
N GLY A 10 35.72 -8.25 20.62
CA GLY A 10 34.82 -8.91 21.59
C GLY A 10 33.49 -9.44 21.06
N THR A 11 33.19 -9.36 19.75
CA THR A 11 32.01 -10.04 19.19
C THR A 11 32.38 -11.45 18.71
N PRO A 12 31.83 -12.53 19.29
CA PRO A 12 32.07 -13.89 18.80
C PRO A 12 31.59 -14.06 17.35
N PRO A 13 32.27 -14.87 16.52
CA PRO A 13 31.91 -15.06 15.11
C PRO A 13 30.45 -15.46 14.88
N GLU A 14 29.90 -16.32 15.74
CA GLU A 14 28.49 -16.74 15.71
C GLU A 14 27.51 -15.57 15.86
N VAL A 15 27.82 -14.61 16.74
CA VAL A 15 26.99 -13.42 16.98
C VAL A 15 27.08 -12.44 15.81
N ALA A 16 28.27 -12.29 15.22
CA ALA A 16 28.46 -11.44 14.03
C ALA A 16 27.72 -12.00 12.81
N GLU A 17 27.76 -13.31 12.61
CA GLU A 17 27.03 -13.99 11.53
C GLU A 17 25.51 -13.86 11.71
N ALA A 18 25.01 -14.08 12.94
CA ALA A 18 23.60 -13.89 13.28
C ALA A 18 23.13 -12.46 13.05
N ALA A 19 23.96 -11.46 13.38
CA ALA A 19 23.67 -10.04 13.12
C ALA A 19 23.64 -9.72 11.62
N GLY A 20 24.57 -10.28 10.84
CA GLY A 20 24.63 -10.12 9.38
C GLY A 20 23.43 -10.73 8.63
N ALA A 21 22.80 -11.76 9.19
CA ALA A 21 21.61 -12.39 8.64
C ALA A 21 20.31 -11.58 8.86
N VAL A 22 20.34 -10.53 9.68
CA VAL A 22 19.14 -9.73 9.99
C VAL A 22 18.74 -8.86 8.80
N ASN A 23 17.55 -9.12 8.24
CA ASN A 23 16.99 -8.27 7.19
C ASN A 23 16.41 -6.98 7.79
N LEU A 24 17.15 -5.88 7.64
CA LEU A 24 16.76 -4.55 8.13
C LEU A 24 15.78 -3.80 7.21
N LEU A 25 15.48 -4.35 6.03
CA LEU A 25 14.55 -3.74 5.08
C LEU A 25 13.12 -4.25 5.26
N PRO A 26 12.09 -3.43 4.98
CA PRO A 26 10.70 -3.88 5.07
C PRO A 26 10.43 -5.03 4.09
N GLU A 27 9.96 -6.15 4.62
CA GLU A 27 9.78 -7.40 3.86
C GLU A 27 8.92 -7.21 2.61
N LYS A 28 7.75 -6.57 2.74
CA LYS A 28 6.80 -6.36 1.63
C LYS A 28 7.37 -5.51 0.49
N SER A 29 8.24 -4.54 0.78
CA SER A 29 8.74 -3.58 -0.21
C SER A 29 10.24 -3.73 -0.49
N GLN A 30 10.90 -4.76 0.03
CA GLN A 30 12.35 -4.98 -0.10
C GLN A 30 12.83 -4.89 -1.56
N LYS A 31 12.05 -5.44 -2.51
CA LYS A 31 12.37 -5.38 -3.94
C LYS A 31 12.49 -3.93 -4.45
N LEU A 32 11.62 -3.02 -3.99
CA LEU A 32 11.65 -1.61 -4.40
C LEU A 32 12.89 -0.90 -3.85
N TYR A 33 13.28 -1.19 -2.61
CA TYR A 33 14.51 -0.65 -2.01
C TYR A 33 15.73 -1.08 -2.82
N LYS A 34 15.83 -2.37 -3.17
CA LYS A 34 16.91 -2.91 -4.01
C LYS A 34 16.95 -2.25 -5.40
N ILE A 35 15.79 -2.05 -6.03
CA ILE A 35 15.70 -1.36 -7.34
C ILE A 35 16.22 0.08 -7.25
N ALA A 36 15.78 0.85 -6.26
CA ALA A 36 16.19 2.24 -6.07
C ALA A 36 17.71 2.37 -5.82
N TYR A 37 18.25 1.46 -4.99
CA TYR A 37 19.69 1.36 -4.75
C TYR A 37 20.46 1.04 -6.03
N ASN A 38 20.06 0.00 -6.77
CA ASN A 38 20.72 -0.40 -8.01
C ASN A 38 20.70 0.70 -9.06
N GLN A 39 19.60 1.45 -9.17
CA GLN A 39 19.49 2.60 -10.07
C GLN A 39 20.51 3.69 -9.72
N PHE A 40 20.67 4.00 -8.43
CA PHE A 40 21.68 4.95 -7.98
C PHE A 40 23.11 4.45 -8.22
N MET A 41 23.40 3.18 -7.93
CA MET A 41 24.72 2.59 -8.18
C MET A 41 25.08 2.59 -9.67
N LYS A 42 24.12 2.28 -10.54
CA LYS A 42 24.28 2.39 -12.00
C LYS A 42 24.58 3.82 -12.44
N TRP A 43 23.83 4.80 -11.94
CA TRP A 43 24.07 6.22 -12.24
C TRP A 43 25.47 6.68 -11.78
N LYS A 44 25.94 6.22 -10.61
CA LYS A 44 27.31 6.47 -10.14
C LYS A 44 28.35 5.86 -11.08
N GLN A 45 28.14 4.61 -11.51
CA GLN A 45 29.04 3.92 -12.42
C GLN A 45 29.15 4.63 -13.77
N GLU A 46 28.03 5.03 -14.35
CA GLU A 46 27.96 5.77 -15.63
C GLU A 46 28.71 7.09 -15.56
N LYS A 47 28.61 7.82 -14.44
CA LYS A 47 29.32 9.07 -14.20
C LYS A 47 30.74 8.89 -13.64
N LYS A 48 31.21 7.64 -13.46
CA LYS A 48 32.51 7.29 -12.88
C LYS A 48 32.76 7.89 -11.49
N ILE A 49 31.71 7.94 -10.66
CA ILE A 49 31.77 8.51 -9.31
C ILE A 49 31.94 7.40 -8.27
N THR A 50 32.96 7.51 -7.42
CA THR A 50 33.21 6.57 -6.31
C THR A 50 32.61 7.05 -4.98
N SER A 51 32.59 8.36 -4.74
CA SER A 51 32.12 8.97 -3.47
C SER A 51 30.59 8.85 -3.25
N PHE A 52 30.17 8.89 -1.97
CA PHE A 52 28.78 9.01 -1.53
C PHE A 52 28.47 10.37 -0.88
N SER A 53 29.32 11.38 -1.10
CA SER A 53 29.16 12.70 -0.48
C SER A 53 27.80 13.35 -0.76
N GLU A 54 27.42 14.30 0.10
CA GLU A 54 26.19 15.08 -0.07
C GLU A 54 26.06 15.70 -1.47
N ARG A 55 27.15 16.17 -2.07
CA ARG A 55 27.14 16.76 -3.43
C ARG A 55 26.74 15.73 -4.49
N VAL A 56 27.22 14.49 -4.38
CA VAL A 56 26.90 13.41 -5.30
C VAL A 56 25.42 13.04 -5.19
N ILE A 57 24.94 12.86 -3.97
CA ILE A 57 23.52 12.53 -3.73
C ILE A 57 22.62 13.68 -4.20
N LEU A 58 22.99 14.93 -3.88
CA LEU A 58 22.25 16.11 -4.32
C LEU A 58 22.17 16.19 -5.86
N ALA A 59 23.28 15.95 -6.57
CA ALA A 59 23.29 15.92 -8.03
C ALA A 59 22.38 14.81 -8.59
N TYR A 60 22.39 13.62 -7.98
CA TYR A 60 21.47 12.55 -8.37
C TYR A 60 20.00 12.94 -8.16
N PHE A 61 19.66 13.57 -7.03
CA PHE A 61 18.30 14.03 -6.76
C PHE A 61 17.86 15.21 -7.64
N ALA A 62 18.80 16.05 -8.09
CA ALA A 62 18.55 17.05 -9.11
C ALA A 62 18.23 16.42 -10.49
N ASP A 63 18.97 15.38 -10.88
CA ASP A 63 18.65 14.61 -12.10
C ASP A 63 17.27 13.95 -11.98
N LEU A 64 16.91 13.39 -10.82
CA LEU A 64 15.60 12.78 -10.59
C LEU A 64 14.46 13.80 -10.56
N SER A 65 14.68 15.02 -10.05
CA SER A 65 13.61 16.02 -9.92
C SER A 65 13.10 16.52 -11.27
N SER A 66 13.93 16.44 -12.31
CA SER A 66 13.48 16.70 -13.69
C SER A 66 12.49 15.66 -14.22
N LYS A 67 12.47 14.45 -13.64
CA LYS A 67 11.70 13.28 -14.13
C LYS A 67 10.50 12.94 -13.25
N TYR A 68 10.60 13.20 -11.94
CA TYR A 68 9.68 12.70 -10.95
C TYR A 68 9.11 13.79 -10.06
N LYS A 69 7.86 13.57 -9.61
CA LYS A 69 7.20 14.44 -8.62
C LYS A 69 7.88 14.33 -7.25
N ILE A 70 7.79 15.39 -6.45
CA ILE A 70 8.40 15.45 -5.12
C ILE A 70 8.00 14.29 -4.19
N SER A 71 6.76 13.81 -4.23
CA SER A 71 6.33 12.64 -3.46
C SER A 71 7.12 11.38 -3.82
N THR A 72 7.45 11.22 -5.11
CA THR A 72 8.30 10.14 -5.59
C THR A 72 9.76 10.36 -5.18
N LEU A 73 10.28 11.59 -5.27
CA LEU A 73 11.63 11.91 -4.79
C LEU A 73 11.81 11.58 -3.30
N TRP A 74 10.85 11.94 -2.43
CA TRP A 74 10.89 11.55 -1.02
C TRP A 74 10.88 10.03 -0.82
N THR A 75 10.16 9.30 -1.68
CA THR A 75 10.17 7.82 -1.66
C THR A 75 11.56 7.28 -2.00
N TYR A 76 12.21 7.81 -3.05
CA TYR A 76 13.59 7.47 -3.41
C TYR A 76 14.57 7.84 -2.31
N TYR A 77 14.42 9.01 -1.69
CA TYR A 77 15.23 9.45 -0.55
C TYR A 77 15.12 8.46 0.61
N SER A 78 13.91 8.07 1.01
CA SER A 78 13.73 7.09 2.09
C SER A 78 14.34 5.74 1.76
N MET A 79 14.20 5.25 0.51
CA MET A 79 14.79 3.98 0.09
C MET A 79 16.32 4.03 0.07
N LEU A 80 16.89 5.12 -0.46
CA LEU A 80 18.34 5.32 -0.49
C LEU A 80 18.91 5.53 0.90
N ARG A 81 18.21 6.25 1.78
CA ARG A 81 18.63 6.41 3.17
C ARG A 81 18.84 5.07 3.86
N SER A 82 17.87 4.15 3.75
CA SER A 82 18.01 2.83 4.35
C SER A 82 19.10 2.00 3.68
N THR A 83 19.11 1.95 2.34
CA THR A 83 20.04 1.08 1.61
C THR A 83 21.50 1.55 1.68
N LEU A 84 21.76 2.85 1.66
CA LEU A 84 23.12 3.38 1.82
C LEU A 84 23.65 3.21 3.24
N ASN A 85 22.78 3.33 4.25
CA ASN A 85 23.14 3.03 5.62
C ASN A 85 23.50 1.55 5.79
N ILE A 86 22.72 0.64 5.20
CA ILE A 86 22.95 -0.81 5.31
C ILE A 86 24.17 -1.27 4.53
N ASN A 87 24.36 -0.81 3.29
CA ASN A 87 25.40 -1.38 2.41
C ASN A 87 26.74 -0.63 2.48
N HIS A 88 26.76 0.62 2.94
CA HIS A 88 27.96 1.47 2.91
C HIS A 88 28.16 2.25 4.23
N ASN A 89 27.33 2.01 5.24
CA ASN A 89 27.32 2.78 6.49
C ASN A 89 27.22 4.31 6.27
N ILE A 90 26.54 4.74 5.21
CA ILE A 90 26.36 6.15 4.88
C ILE A 90 25.00 6.65 5.39
N ASN A 91 25.03 7.51 6.40
CA ASN A 91 23.85 8.20 6.88
C ASN A 91 23.58 9.49 6.08
N ILE A 92 22.67 9.44 5.10
CA ILE A 92 22.30 10.64 4.33
C ILE A 92 21.30 11.58 5.05
N GLU A 93 20.84 11.23 6.26
CA GLU A 93 19.95 12.12 7.03
C GLU A 93 20.64 13.42 7.43
N GLN A 94 21.95 13.35 7.66
CA GLN A 94 22.80 14.50 7.99
C GLN A 94 23.06 15.42 6.77
N TYR A 95 22.58 15.06 5.58
CA TYR A 95 22.76 15.87 4.37
C TYR A 95 21.71 16.98 4.31
N HIS A 96 21.98 18.06 5.04
CA HIS A 96 21.08 19.20 5.21
C HIS A 96 20.74 19.92 3.89
N LYS A 97 21.70 20.06 2.96
CA LYS A 97 21.48 20.68 1.64
C LYS A 97 20.57 19.81 0.78
N LEU A 98 20.73 18.49 0.83
CA LEU A 98 19.84 17.55 0.16
C LEU A 98 18.40 17.68 0.69
N ARG A 99 18.22 17.70 2.02
CA ARG A 99 16.89 17.86 2.62
C ARG A 99 16.28 19.22 2.29
N ALA A 100 17.07 20.29 2.32
CA ALA A 100 16.62 21.63 1.94
C ALA A 100 16.17 21.66 0.47
N PHE A 101 16.95 21.06 -0.43
CA PHE A 101 16.58 20.92 -1.84
C PHE A 101 15.24 20.19 -2.01
N LEU A 102 15.08 19.01 -1.41
CA LEU A 102 13.83 18.24 -1.49
C LEU A 102 12.62 19.03 -0.94
N LYS A 103 12.78 19.78 0.15
CA LYS A 103 11.71 20.63 0.69
C LYS A 103 11.28 21.70 -0.33
N ARG A 104 12.24 22.40 -0.96
CA ARG A 104 11.95 23.45 -1.95
C ARG A 104 11.25 22.92 -3.20
N GLN A 105 11.60 21.71 -3.65
CA GLN A 105 10.89 21.05 -4.75
C GLN A 105 9.39 20.82 -4.47
N GLY A 106 8.95 20.93 -3.21
CA GLY A 106 7.57 20.74 -2.79
C GLY A 106 6.76 22.02 -2.58
N GLU A 107 7.34 23.22 -2.70
CA GLU A 107 6.67 24.49 -2.32
C GLU A 107 5.33 24.70 -3.05
N ASN A 108 5.26 24.35 -4.33
CA ASN A 108 4.04 24.46 -5.14
C ASN A 108 3.36 23.11 -5.43
N TYR A 109 3.74 22.05 -4.71
CA TYR A 109 3.22 20.72 -4.98
C TYR A 109 1.83 20.52 -4.37
N GLN A 110 0.85 20.26 -5.23
CA GLN A 110 -0.50 19.86 -4.82
C GLN A 110 -0.72 18.36 -5.05
N PRO A 111 -0.98 17.56 -4.00
CA PRO A 111 -1.27 16.14 -4.13
C PRO A 111 -2.54 15.89 -4.94
N LYS A 112 -2.46 15.04 -5.98
CA LYS A 112 -3.65 14.53 -6.66
C LYS A 112 -4.40 13.60 -5.71
N LYS A 113 -5.59 14.00 -5.28
CA LYS A 113 -6.49 13.15 -4.49
C LYS A 113 -7.31 12.25 -5.42
N ALA A 114 -7.68 11.07 -4.93
CA ALA A 114 -8.66 10.22 -5.61
C ALA A 114 -10.02 10.95 -5.65
N LYS A 115 -10.83 10.67 -6.68
CA LYS A 115 -12.21 11.15 -6.72
C LYS A 115 -12.97 10.51 -5.56
N THR A 116 -13.72 11.33 -4.82
CA THR A 116 -14.63 10.86 -3.78
C THR A 116 -16.01 10.63 -4.39
N LEU A 117 -16.68 9.55 -3.99
CA LEU A 117 -18.05 9.31 -4.38
C LEU A 117 -18.98 10.17 -3.51
N SER A 118 -20.00 10.76 -4.12
CA SER A 118 -21.05 11.45 -3.37
C SER A 118 -22.04 10.44 -2.77
N PRO A 119 -22.78 10.81 -1.70
CA PRO A 119 -23.83 9.96 -1.15
C PRO A 119 -24.84 9.51 -2.22
N GLN A 120 -25.24 10.40 -3.13
CA GLN A 120 -26.18 10.07 -4.22
C GLN A 120 -25.60 9.03 -5.18
N GLN A 121 -24.31 9.14 -5.52
CA GLN A 121 -23.63 8.16 -6.37
C GLN A 121 -23.54 6.79 -5.71
N ILE A 122 -23.28 6.77 -4.39
CA ILE A 122 -23.23 5.54 -3.59
C ILE A 122 -24.62 4.89 -3.55
N THR A 123 -25.66 5.65 -3.20
CA THR A 123 -27.05 5.17 -3.16
C THR A 123 -27.44 4.60 -4.52
N LYS A 124 -27.26 5.38 -5.59
CA LYS A 124 -27.56 4.98 -6.96
C LYS A 124 -26.88 3.66 -7.34
N PHE A 125 -25.59 3.52 -7.03
CA PHE A 125 -24.87 2.29 -7.33
C PHE A 125 -25.41 1.09 -6.53
N ILE A 126 -25.72 1.27 -5.25
CA ILE A 126 -26.24 0.20 -4.39
C ILE A 126 -27.65 -0.23 -4.86
N THR A 127 -28.51 0.71 -5.25
CA THR A 127 -29.90 0.44 -5.60
C THR A 127 -30.10 -0.02 -7.05
N GLU A 128 -29.40 0.58 -8.01
CA GLU A 128 -29.69 0.39 -9.44
C GLU A 128 -28.73 -0.58 -10.14
N ALA A 129 -27.50 -0.77 -9.64
CA ALA A 129 -26.55 -1.65 -10.33
C ALA A 129 -26.99 -3.12 -10.21
N PRO A 130 -26.90 -3.93 -11.27
CA PRO A 130 -27.37 -5.32 -11.24
C PRO A 130 -26.50 -6.19 -10.33
N ASP A 131 -27.12 -6.90 -9.40
CA ASP A 131 -26.41 -7.73 -8.42
C ASP A 131 -25.67 -8.90 -9.06
N VAL A 132 -26.23 -9.48 -10.13
CA VAL A 132 -25.55 -10.54 -10.92
C VAL A 132 -24.11 -10.15 -11.30
N LYS A 133 -23.85 -8.85 -11.50
CA LYS A 133 -22.52 -8.33 -11.85
C LYS A 133 -21.79 -7.66 -10.69
N TYR A 134 -22.50 -6.96 -9.80
CA TYR A 134 -21.89 -6.03 -8.84
C TYR A 134 -22.11 -6.39 -7.37
N LEU A 135 -22.78 -7.49 -7.07
CA LEU A 135 -23.13 -7.90 -5.70
C LEU A 135 -21.95 -7.83 -4.72
N ALA A 136 -20.84 -8.47 -5.06
CA ALA A 136 -19.63 -8.46 -4.22
C ALA A 136 -18.98 -7.06 -4.10
N THR A 137 -19.07 -6.22 -5.15
CA THR A 137 -18.59 -4.83 -5.11
C THR A 137 -19.46 -3.95 -4.22
N LYS A 138 -20.79 -4.12 -4.26
CA LYS A 138 -21.72 -3.43 -3.36
C LYS A 138 -21.45 -3.78 -1.91
N VAL A 139 -21.28 -5.07 -1.62
CA VAL A 139 -20.91 -5.53 -0.27
C VAL A 139 -19.58 -4.94 0.18
N ALA A 140 -18.54 -5.00 -0.66
CA ALA A 140 -17.24 -4.42 -0.33
C ALA A 140 -17.32 -2.90 -0.09
N LEU A 141 -18.15 -2.18 -0.85
CA LEU A 141 -18.38 -0.74 -0.67
C LEU A 141 -19.03 -0.44 0.69
N ILE A 142 -20.08 -1.17 1.05
CA ILE A 142 -20.79 -1.01 2.33
C ILE A 142 -19.83 -1.29 3.49
N MET A 143 -19.10 -2.41 3.43
CA MET A 143 -18.08 -2.77 4.43
C MET A 143 -16.96 -1.72 4.52
N GLY A 144 -16.55 -1.18 3.38
CA GLY A 144 -15.56 -0.11 3.28
C GLY A 144 -16.02 1.18 3.95
N ILE A 145 -17.26 1.58 3.75
CA ILE A 145 -17.85 2.79 4.33
C ILE A 145 -18.08 2.60 5.84
N MET A 146 -18.81 1.55 6.23
CA MET A 146 -19.21 1.32 7.62
C MET A 146 -18.01 1.05 8.53
N GLY A 147 -17.04 0.29 8.04
CA GLY A 147 -15.82 -0.02 8.79
C GLY A 147 -14.69 0.96 8.55
N ALA A 148 -14.84 2.00 7.71
CA ALA A 148 -13.73 2.82 7.21
C ALA A 148 -12.51 1.96 6.77
N CYS A 149 -12.80 0.84 6.10
CA CYS A 149 -11.81 -0.20 5.85
C CYS A 149 -10.81 0.22 4.78
N ARG A 150 -9.52 -0.03 5.02
CA ARG A 150 -8.51 0.05 3.97
C ARG A 150 -8.72 -1.08 2.97
N THR A 151 -8.29 -0.88 1.73
CA THR A 151 -8.35 -1.92 0.69
C THR A 151 -7.72 -3.25 1.12
N GLN A 152 -6.58 -3.19 1.83
CA GLN A 152 -5.93 -4.40 2.33
C GLN A 152 -6.75 -5.09 3.42
N GLU A 153 -7.42 -4.34 4.28
CA GLU A 153 -8.28 -4.88 5.35
C GLU A 153 -9.49 -5.62 4.73
N LEU A 154 -10.11 -5.05 3.69
CA LEU A 154 -11.17 -5.71 2.93
C LEU A 154 -10.67 -6.96 2.19
N HIS A 155 -9.48 -6.88 1.57
CA HIS A 155 -8.91 -7.99 0.82
C HIS A 155 -8.56 -9.20 1.71
N SER A 156 -8.08 -8.97 2.94
CA SER A 156 -7.68 -10.03 3.87
C SER A 156 -8.81 -10.57 4.73
N MET A 157 -10.01 -9.96 4.67
CA MET A 157 -11.15 -10.35 5.49
C MET A 157 -11.68 -11.72 5.06
N ARG A 158 -11.94 -12.59 6.04
CA ARG A 158 -12.51 -13.92 5.84
C ARG A 158 -13.88 -14.05 6.50
N ILE A 159 -14.64 -15.06 6.09
CA ILE A 159 -15.97 -15.37 6.64
C ILE A 159 -15.91 -15.56 8.16
N GLN A 160 -14.91 -16.30 8.65
CA GLN A 160 -14.66 -16.52 10.08
C GLN A 160 -14.43 -15.22 10.89
N ASP A 161 -14.08 -14.12 10.22
CA ASP A 161 -13.88 -12.84 10.88
C ASP A 161 -15.21 -12.07 11.06
N ILE A 162 -16.32 -12.63 10.56
CA ILE A 162 -17.67 -12.09 10.64
C ILE A 162 -18.50 -12.99 11.56
N LYS A 163 -19.09 -12.39 12.60
CA LYS A 163 -20.00 -13.09 13.52
C LYS A 163 -21.41 -12.58 13.33
N ASP A 164 -22.34 -13.50 13.12
CA ASP A 164 -23.77 -13.20 13.13
C ASP A 164 -24.26 -13.11 14.59
N LEU A 165 -24.84 -11.97 14.94
CA LEU A 165 -25.45 -11.71 16.25
C LEU A 165 -26.99 -11.69 16.17
N ASN A 166 -27.57 -12.24 15.10
CA ASN A 166 -28.99 -12.26 14.71
C ASN A 166 -29.56 -10.87 14.35
N SER A 167 -29.19 -9.82 15.07
CA SER A 167 -29.63 -8.43 14.85
C SER A 167 -28.59 -7.58 14.13
N ALA A 168 -27.37 -8.08 14.01
CA ALA A 168 -26.25 -7.39 13.41
C ALA A 168 -25.12 -8.36 13.05
N PHE A 169 -24.22 -7.94 12.15
CA PHE A 169 -22.95 -8.62 11.93
C PHE A 169 -21.82 -7.88 12.63
N LEU A 170 -21.06 -8.58 13.46
CA LEU A 170 -19.82 -8.08 14.03
C LEU A 170 -18.66 -8.50 13.14
N VAL A 171 -17.99 -7.53 12.53
CA VAL A 171 -16.84 -7.75 11.66
C VAL A 171 -15.57 -7.43 12.42
N THR A 172 -14.67 -8.40 12.52
CA THR A 172 -13.33 -8.22 13.12
C THR A 172 -12.30 -8.05 12.01
N LEU A 173 -11.55 -6.96 11.99
CA LEU A 173 -10.55 -6.77 10.94
C LEU A 173 -9.27 -7.55 11.25
N PRO A 174 -8.84 -8.45 10.36
CA PRO A 174 -7.58 -9.15 10.54
C PRO A 174 -6.40 -8.22 10.29
N ASN A 175 -5.34 -8.40 11.10
CA ASN A 175 -3.98 -7.89 10.93
C ASN A 175 -3.85 -6.55 10.15
N THR A 176 -4.01 -5.43 10.85
CA THR A 176 -3.88 -4.09 10.26
C THR A 176 -2.42 -3.70 10.07
N LYS A 177 -2.13 -2.71 9.20
CA LYS A 177 -0.78 -2.12 9.03
C LYS A 177 -0.17 -1.67 10.37
N THR A 178 -1.01 -1.30 11.35
CA THR A 178 -0.60 -0.83 12.67
C THR A 178 -0.54 -1.96 13.72
N LYS A 179 -0.79 -3.21 13.35
CA LYS A 179 -0.91 -4.38 14.26
C LYS A 179 -2.00 -4.24 15.34
N ILE A 180 -2.88 -3.24 15.21
CA ILE A 180 -4.00 -3.02 16.14
C ILE A 180 -5.23 -3.71 15.56
N ARG A 181 -5.83 -4.61 16.35
CA ARG A 181 -7.13 -5.20 16.00
C ARG A 181 -8.24 -4.18 16.26
N ARG A 182 -9.19 -4.09 15.34
CA ARG A 182 -10.41 -3.29 15.49
C ARG A 182 -11.58 -4.05 14.87
N SER A 183 -12.78 -3.79 15.37
CA SER A 183 -14.03 -4.36 14.86
C SER A 183 -15.04 -3.26 14.60
N PHE A 184 -16.04 -3.58 13.79
CA PHE A 184 -17.20 -2.71 13.54
C PHE A 184 -18.45 -3.56 13.37
N THR A 185 -19.60 -2.93 13.58
CA THR A 185 -20.90 -3.60 13.51
C THR A 185 -21.63 -3.12 12.26
N LEU A 186 -22.29 -4.06 11.58
CA LEU A 186 -23.31 -3.79 10.57
C LEU A 186 -24.66 -4.10 11.20
N ASP A 187 -25.43 -3.07 11.54
CA ASP A 187 -26.75 -3.22 12.13
C ASP A 187 -27.89 -3.09 11.12
N VAL A 188 -29.03 -3.69 11.47
CA VAL A 188 -30.30 -3.56 10.75
C VAL A 188 -30.86 -2.12 10.80
N TYR A 189 -30.32 -1.26 11.69
CA TYR A 189 -30.69 0.16 11.83
C TYR A 189 -30.16 1.09 10.73
N THR A 190 -29.41 0.56 9.75
CA THR A 190 -29.20 1.20 8.43
C THR A 190 -30.50 1.56 7.69
N LYS A 191 -31.68 1.09 8.17
CA LYS A 191 -33.03 1.56 7.77
C LYS A 191 -33.27 3.07 7.88
N LYS A 192 -32.61 3.80 8.80
CA LYS A 192 -32.90 5.25 9.00
C LYS A 192 -32.28 6.17 7.93
N HIS A 193 -31.36 5.66 7.10
CA HIS A 193 -30.74 6.42 6.01
C HIS A 193 -31.15 5.95 4.60
N PHE A 194 -31.88 4.82 4.50
CA PHE A 194 -32.37 4.26 3.25
C PHE A 194 -33.82 3.77 3.46
N PRO A 195 -34.81 4.68 3.38
CA PRO A 195 -36.15 4.43 3.89
C PRO A 195 -37.09 3.70 2.93
N ASN A 196 -36.67 3.40 1.69
CA ASN A 196 -37.52 2.67 0.74
C ASN A 196 -37.22 1.17 0.80
N GLU A 197 -38.09 0.51 1.55
CA GLU A 197 -38.59 -0.88 1.51
C GLU A 197 -37.69 -1.99 0.92
N ASP A 198 -37.58 -3.03 1.75
CA ASP A 198 -36.79 -4.25 1.64
C ASP A 198 -35.27 -4.06 1.69
N CYS A 199 -34.71 -4.47 2.83
CA CYS A 199 -33.28 -4.52 3.10
C CYS A 199 -32.60 -5.53 2.17
N GLN A 200 -32.37 -5.11 0.93
CA GLN A 200 -31.66 -5.87 -0.08
C GLN A 200 -30.22 -6.13 0.38
N ILE A 201 -29.62 -5.30 1.25
CA ILE A 201 -28.25 -5.47 1.71
C ILE A 201 -28.06 -6.72 2.58
N ILE A 202 -28.95 -6.96 3.55
CA ILE A 202 -28.90 -8.16 4.40
C ILE A 202 -29.35 -9.38 3.59
N LYS A 203 -30.37 -9.26 2.73
CA LYS A 203 -30.72 -10.34 1.77
C LYS A 203 -29.54 -10.66 0.85
N HIS A 204 -28.81 -9.68 0.35
CA HIS A 204 -27.65 -9.86 -0.52
C HIS A 204 -26.46 -10.50 0.22
N LEU A 205 -26.19 -10.06 1.45
CA LEU A 205 -25.18 -10.67 2.32
C LEU A 205 -25.54 -12.12 2.67
N LEU A 206 -26.78 -12.39 3.11
CA LEU A 206 -27.26 -13.74 3.41
C LEU A 206 -27.35 -14.63 2.17
N THR A 207 -27.71 -14.07 1.00
CA THR A 207 -27.73 -14.79 -0.29
C THR A 207 -26.31 -15.12 -0.74
N LEU A 208 -25.35 -14.18 -0.60
CA LEU A 208 -23.93 -14.48 -0.73
C LEU A 208 -23.57 -15.62 0.21
N PHE A 209 -23.75 -15.48 1.53
CA PHE A 209 -23.33 -16.50 2.51
C PHE A 209 -23.93 -17.87 2.21
N SER A 210 -25.22 -17.97 1.88
CA SER A 210 -25.89 -19.24 1.53
C SER A 210 -25.42 -19.84 0.18
N VAL A 211 -25.12 -19.00 -0.81
CA VAL A 211 -24.55 -19.43 -2.09
C VAL A 211 -23.09 -19.86 -1.93
N TYR A 212 -22.32 -19.22 -1.05
CA TYR A 212 -20.89 -19.46 -0.85
C TYR A 212 -20.59 -20.59 0.14
N GLU A 213 -21.41 -20.80 1.19
CA GLU A 213 -21.33 -22.00 2.05
C GLU A 213 -21.47 -23.29 1.22
N LYS A 214 -22.29 -23.26 0.17
CA LYS A 214 -22.49 -24.39 -0.75
C LYS A 214 -21.31 -24.62 -1.70
N MET A 215 -20.41 -23.65 -1.89
CA MET A 215 -19.28 -23.74 -2.85
C MET A 215 -17.91 -24.03 -2.21
N GLY A 216 -17.85 -24.24 -0.89
CA GLY A 216 -16.76 -24.98 -0.24
C GLY A 216 -15.37 -24.34 -0.14
N ASN A 217 -15.08 -23.20 -0.80
CA ASN A 217 -13.86 -22.40 -0.55
C ASN A 217 -13.83 -21.15 -1.45
N PHE A 218 -13.70 -19.93 -0.90
CA PHE A 218 -13.12 -18.83 -1.69
C PHE A 218 -12.58 -17.63 -0.88
N ASN A 219 -11.47 -17.07 -1.37
CA ASN A 219 -10.84 -15.80 -0.96
C ASN A 219 -11.49 -14.62 -1.72
N LEU A 220 -11.79 -13.50 -1.04
CA LEU A 220 -12.43 -12.28 -1.61
C LEU A 220 -11.67 -11.65 -2.82
N VAL A 221 -10.46 -12.13 -3.10
CA VAL A 221 -9.51 -11.67 -4.12
C VAL A 221 -10.01 -11.86 -5.56
N LEU A 222 -10.77 -12.92 -5.85
CA LEU A 222 -11.14 -13.21 -7.26
C LEU A 222 -12.04 -12.12 -7.86
N VAL A 223 -12.80 -11.40 -7.03
CA VAL A 223 -13.70 -10.33 -7.49
C VAL A 223 -12.94 -9.02 -7.78
N ILE A 224 -11.89 -8.70 -7.01
CA ILE A 224 -11.13 -7.45 -7.20
C ILE A 224 -10.25 -7.52 -8.46
N VAL A 225 -9.76 -8.71 -8.84
CA VAL A 225 -8.88 -8.88 -10.01
C VAL A 225 -9.64 -8.75 -11.34
N VAL A 226 -10.91 -9.16 -11.42
CA VAL A 226 -11.72 -9.09 -12.66
C VAL A 226 -12.04 -7.63 -13.06
N VAL A 227 -12.09 -6.69 -12.12
CA VAL A 227 -12.38 -5.27 -12.42
C VAL A 227 -11.20 -4.53 -13.07
N LYS A 228 -9.97 -5.10 -13.04
CA LYS A 228 -8.83 -4.55 -13.81
C LYS A 228 -8.75 -5.04 -15.25
N GLY A 229 -9.56 -6.04 -15.64
CA GLY A 229 -9.44 -6.73 -16.94
C GLY A 229 -10.41 -6.30 -18.03
N GLN A 230 -11.37 -5.40 -17.79
CA GLN A 230 -12.42 -5.08 -18.77
C GLN A 230 -12.42 -3.65 -19.36
N ASN A 231 -11.39 -2.84 -19.10
CA ASN A 231 -11.17 -1.61 -19.87
C ASN A 231 -10.02 -1.82 -20.87
N GLY A 232 -10.26 -2.72 -21.83
CA GLY A 232 -9.43 -2.88 -23.02
C GLY A 232 -9.86 -1.90 -24.10
N HIS A 233 -9.29 -0.70 -24.13
CA HIS A 233 -9.12 0.04 -25.37
C HIS A 233 -7.66 -0.13 -25.80
N LEU A 234 -7.46 -1.03 -26.77
CA LEU A 234 -6.19 -1.21 -27.48
C LEU A 234 -5.88 0.09 -28.23
N MET A 235 -4.97 0.89 -27.70
CA MET A 235 -4.21 1.84 -28.50
C MET A 235 -2.89 1.16 -28.92
N PRO A 236 -2.50 1.26 -30.20
CA PRO A 236 -1.41 0.48 -30.75
C PRO A 236 -0.06 0.92 -30.17
N LYS A 237 0.79 -0.08 -29.90
CA LYS A 237 2.19 0.12 -29.50
C LYS A 237 2.92 0.88 -30.60
N LYS A 238 3.34 2.12 -30.32
CA LYS A 238 4.48 2.72 -31.05
C LYS A 238 5.76 2.13 -30.45
N LYS A 239 6.47 1.37 -31.27
CA LYS A 239 7.91 1.11 -31.10
C LYS A 239 8.64 2.45 -31.18
N PHE A 240 9.50 2.74 -30.20
CA PHE A 240 10.92 3.11 -30.33
C PHE A 240 11.53 3.05 -28.93
#